data_AF-A0A1S1Y4N3-F1
#
_entry.id   AF-A0A1S1Y4N3-F1
#
_cell.length_a   1.000
_cell.length_b   1.000
_cell.length_c   1.000
_cell.angle_alpha   90.00
_cell.angle_beta   90.00
_cell.angle_gamma   90.00
#
_symmetry.space_group_name_H-M   'P 1'
#
loop_
_entity.id
_entity.type
_entity.pdbx_description
1 polymer ?
#
loop_
_entity_poly.entity_id
_entity_poly.type
_entity_poly.pdbx_seq_one_letter_code
_entity_poly.pdbx_strand_id
1 'polypeptide(L)' 'MISAELRQLPATEKLKLIEALWDDLLDNENDVPALPWHQEELQRTEAAYAAADVEVVDWRQAKKALRSRFE' A
#
# COMPACT_ATOMS: atom_id res chain seq x y z
N MET A 1 -23.03 2.09 9.36
CA MET A 1 -23.45 3.48 9.07
C MET A 1 -22.42 4.22 8.23
N ILE A 2 -21.12 4.17 8.53
CA ILE A 2 -20.03 4.81 7.75
C ILE A 2 -20.11 4.57 6.23
N SER A 3 -20.43 3.35 5.78
CA SER A 3 -20.45 3.03 4.34
C SER A 3 -21.58 3.73 3.55
N ALA A 4 -22.64 4.19 4.20
CA ALA A 4 -23.72 4.92 3.53
C ALA A 4 -23.33 6.38 3.28
N GLU A 5 -22.64 7.01 4.24
CA GLU A 5 -22.13 8.39 4.13
C GLU A 5 -20.99 8.46 3.13
N LEU A 6 -20.05 7.51 3.17
CA LEU A 6 -18.96 7.42 2.19
C LEU A 6 -19.48 7.32 0.76
N ARG A 7 -20.62 6.65 0.52
CA ARG A 7 -21.17 6.52 -0.84
C ARG A 7 -21.59 7.86 -1.44
N GLN A 8 -22.02 8.81 -0.61
CA GLN A 8 -22.45 10.14 -1.05
C GLN A 8 -21.28 11.06 -1.45
N LEU A 9 -20.05 10.74 -1.02
CA LEU A 9 -18.88 11.56 -1.34
C LEU A 9 -18.50 11.45 -2.84
N PRO A 10 -18.16 12.57 -3.49
CA PRO A 10 -17.45 12.55 -4.77
C PRO A 10 -16.16 11.75 -4.70
N ALA A 11 -15.71 11.21 -5.84
CA ALA A 11 -14.47 10.41 -5.90
C ALA A 11 -13.25 11.17 -5.36
N THR A 12 -13.15 12.48 -5.65
CA THR A 12 -12.07 13.33 -5.17
C THR A 12 -12.04 13.47 -3.65
N GLU A 13 -13.21 13.53 -3.00
CA GLU A 13 -13.30 13.63 -1.54
C GLU A 13 -13.00 12.29 -0.87
N LYS A 14 -13.42 11.17 -1.49
CA LYS A 14 -13.03 9.83 -1.05
C LYS A 14 -11.51 9.65 -1.07
N LEU A 15 -10.84 10.12 -2.12
CA LEU A 15 -9.38 10.04 -2.22
C LEU A 15 -8.68 10.87 -1.13
N LYS A 16 -9.11 12.12 -0.92
CA LYS A 16 -8.58 12.96 0.18
C LYS A 16 -8.79 12.34 1.56
N LEU A 17 -9.94 11.70 1.77
CA LEU A 17 -10.22 11.01 3.03
C LEU A 17 -9.32 9.79 3.20
N ILE A 18 -9.08 9.01 2.14
CA ILE A 18 -8.14 7.89 2.17
C ILE A 18 -6.73 8.39 2.53
N GLU A 19 -6.27 9.49 1.91
CA GLU A 19 -4.97 10.11 2.22
C GLU A 19 -4.88 10.54 3.70
N ALA A 20 -5.87 11.28 4.19
CA ALA A 20 -5.88 11.73 5.58
C ALA A 20 -5.93 10.58 6.60
N LEU A 21 -6.67 9.50 6.29
CA LEU A 21 -6.69 8.30 7.11
C LEU A 21 -5.35 7.57 7.07
N TRP A 22 -4.66 7.56 5.93
CA TRP A 22 -3.32 6.98 5.82
C TRP A 22 -2.29 7.75 6.64
N ASP A 23 -2.32 9.08 6.58
CA ASP A 23 -1.43 9.92 7.39
C ASP A 23 -1.68 9.71 8.89
N ASP A 24 -2.94 9.66 9.33
CA ASP A 24 -3.32 9.42 10.73
C ASP A 24 -2.87 8.04 11.26
N LEU A 25 -2.97 6.99 10.42
CA LEU A 25 -2.49 5.65 10.77
C LEU A 25 -0.95 5.58 10.85
N LEU A 26 -0.24 6.37 10.04
CA LEU A 26 1.23 6.43 10.08
C LEU A 26 1.71 7.18 11.33
N ASP A 27 1.03 8.24 11.74
CA ASP A 27 1.34 8.98 12.97
C ASP A 27 1.11 8.13 14.23
N ASN A 28 0.23 7.12 14.16
CA ASN A 28 -0.10 6.20 15.24
C ASN A 28 0.27 4.74 14.90
N GLU A 29 1.47 4.50 14.37
CA GLU A 29 1.89 3.19 13.85
C GLU A 29 1.71 2.02 14.83
N ASN A 30 1.83 2.27 16.14
CA ASN A 30 1.70 1.24 17.19
C ASN A 30 0.25 0.75 17.36
N ASP A 31 -0.72 1.54 16.93
CA ASP A 31 -2.14 1.19 17.00
C ASP A 31 -2.58 0.36 15.78
N VAL A 32 -1.72 0.25 14.75
CA VAL A 32 -1.98 -0.60 13.59
C VAL A 32 -1.64 -2.04 13.95
N PRO A 33 -2.63 -2.95 13.98
CA PRO A 33 -2.37 -4.34 14.35
C PRO A 33 -1.49 -5.01 13.29
N ALA A 34 -0.40 -5.63 13.75
CA ALA A 34 0.37 -6.54 12.92
C ALA A 34 -0.50 -7.75 12.56
N LEU A 35 -0.95 -7.83 11.31
CA LEU A 35 -1.66 -9.00 10.82
C LEU A 35 -0.65 -10.15 10.62
N PRO A 36 -0.92 -11.38 11.10
CA PRO A 36 0.04 -12.48 10.99
C PRO A 36 0.55 -12.73 9.56
N TRP A 37 -0.31 -12.56 8.56
CA TRP A 37 0.06 -12.74 7.16
C TRP A 37 1.07 -11.70 6.66
N HIS A 38 1.16 -10.50 7.27
CA HIS A 38 2.20 -9.52 6.91
C HIS A 38 3.59 -10.09 7.18
N GLN A 39 3.77 -10.75 8.33
CA GLN A 39 5.04 -11.36 8.70
C GLN A 39 5.38 -12.52 7.77
N GLU A 40 4.41 -13.36 7.45
CA GLU A 40 4.59 -14.48 6.51
C GLU A 40 5.02 -13.98 5.12
N GLU A 41 4.39 -12.93 4.61
CA GLU A 41 4.73 -12.31 3.31
C GLU A 41 6.12 -11.67 3.31
N LEU A 42 6.50 -10.98 4.40
CA LEU A 42 7.84 -10.43 4.56
C LEU A 42 8.90 -11.53 4.55
N GLN A 43 8.71 -12.60 5.33
CA GLN A 43 9.61 -13.75 5.37
C GLN A 43 9.72 -14.44 4.01
N ARG A 44 8.59 -14.62 3.31
CA ARG A 44 8.58 -15.21 1.96
C ARG A 44 9.38 -14.36 0.98
N THR A 45 9.21 -13.04 1.04
CA THR A 45 9.91 -12.10 0.15
C THR A 45 11.41 -12.09 0.44
N GLU A 46 11.80 -12.08 1.72
CA GLU A 46 13.21 -12.13 2.14
C GLU A 46 13.89 -13.44 1.69
N ALA A 47 13.22 -14.58 1.86
CA ALA A 47 13.72 -15.87 1.39
C ALA A 47 13.91 -15.91 -0.13
N ALA A 48 12.93 -15.40 -0.90
CA ALA A 48 13.02 -15.35 -2.35
C ALA A 48 14.12 -14.39 -2.84
N TYR A 49 14.33 -13.27 -2.14
CA TYR A 49 15.45 -12.36 -2.37
C TYR A 49 16.81 -13.03 -2.11
N ALA A 50 16.96 -13.72 -0.99
CA ALA A 50 18.19 -14.45 -0.66
C ALA A 50 18.49 -15.58 -1.66
N ALA A 51 17.45 -16.20 -2.24
CA ALA A 51 17.56 -17.21 -3.28
C ALA A 51 17.85 -16.64 -4.68
N ALA A 52 17.85 -15.31 -4.86
CA ALA A 52 17.90 -14.64 -6.16
C ALA A 52 16.74 -15.00 -7.11
N ASP A 53 15.59 -15.39 -6.55
CA ASP A 53 14.37 -15.76 -7.28
C ASP A 53 13.44 -14.55 -7.53
N VAL A 54 13.88 -13.34 -7.20
CA VAL A 54 13.15 -12.09 -7.42
C VAL A 54 14.02 -11.07 -8.14
N GLU A 55 13.39 -10.32 -9.03
CA GLU A 55 14.02 -9.18 -9.69
C GLU A 55 13.98 -7.95 -8.79
N VAL A 56 15.12 -7.31 -8.59
CA VAL A 56 15.25 -6.08 -7.82
C VAL A 56 15.26 -4.91 -8.79
N VAL A 57 14.25 -4.05 -8.69
CA VAL A 57 14.11 -2.89 -9.58
C VAL A 57 14.17 -1.62 -8.74
N ASP A 58 14.89 -0.62 -9.25
CA ASP A 58 14.87 0.72 -8.66
C ASP A 58 13.45 1.28 -8.66
N TRP A 59 13.02 1.85 -7.54
CA TRP A 59 11.65 2.31 -7.35
C TRP A 59 11.20 3.38 -8.36
N ARG A 60 12.11 4.29 -8.75
CA ARG A 60 11.79 5.33 -9.73
C ARG A 60 11.65 4.71 -11.12
N GLN A 61 12.48 3.73 -11.45
CA GLN A 61 12.38 2.99 -12.71
C GLN A 61 11.08 2.17 -12.78
N ALA A 62 10.73 1.45 -11.71
CA ALA A 62 9.49 0.69 -11.61
C ALA A 62 8.26 1.58 -11.80
N LYS A 63 8.21 2.73 -11.11
CA LYS A 63 7.12 3.72 -11.27
C LYS A 63 7.01 4.24 -12.70
N LYS A 64 8.14 4.54 -13.34
CA LYS A 64 8.16 5.00 -14.74
C LYS A 64 7.61 3.93 -15.68
N ALA A 65 8.09 2.68 -15.56
CA ALA A 65 7.64 1.57 -16.39
C ALA A 65 6.14 1.29 -16.24
N LEU A 66 5.62 1.34 -15.01
CA LEU A 66 4.19 1.15 -14.74
C LEU A 66 3.33 2.25 -15.38
N ARG A 67 3.72 3.51 -15.28
CA ARG A 67 2.97 4.62 -15.89
C ARG A 67 2.97 4.54 -17.42
N SER A 68 4.13 4.29 -18.02
CA SER A 68 4.25 4.16 -19.47
C SER A 68 3.48 2.97 -20.07
N ARG A 69 3.04 2.01 -19.24
CA ARG A 69 2.23 0.86 -19.68
C ARG A 69 0.74 1.20 -19.84
N PHE A 70 0.26 2.27 -19.21
CA PHE A 70 -1.15 2.67 -19.21
C PHE A 70 -1.39 4.06 -19.81
N GLU A 71 -0.33 4.71 -20.32
CA GLU A 71 -0.40 5.84 -21.27
C GLU A 71 -0.58 5.32 -22.69
#